data_AF-A0AAP0LTM8-F1
#
_entry.id   AF-A0AAP0LTM8-F1
#
_cell.length_a   1.000
_cell.length_b   1.000
_cell.length_c   1.000
_cell.angle_alpha   90.00
_cell.angle_beta   90.00
_cell.angle_gamma   90.00
#
_symmetry.space_group_name_H-M   'P 1'
#
loop_
_entity.id
_entity.type
_entity.pdbx_description
1 polymer ?
#
loop_
_entity_poly.entity_id
_entity_poly.type
_entity_poly.pdbx_seq_one_letter_code
_entity_poly.pdbx_strand_id
1 'polypeptide(L)'
;MLFNKTNTNTLKTLVFNTKKTIFNSILIQTQKKPPPCTYTQSQTYVNVYMKWKKDSYFDSIERIHKSVELKPILALKNVIAQEPSCSIPISAISKRGLEFDIHIKVARFLRQYPSFFEEFTGPLYSLPWFKLTQEAIEIDREEKRVYEECRDDLRERLKRFVEMEDGLKGLAVENIGEEKVLSVLQRNAMKRGLYVGEPMEPIEFPFFPQKGLRLKRKIDHWFNDFQKVPYVSAYEDYSHLDPDSDVGEKRVVGFLHELLSLFVEHSAQRKKLLCLKKYFRLPQKVHRAFERHTHLFYLSLRNNTCTAILKEPFCDKYAIEEHPLARVREKYIKLLKQSKVILKTRRLKNQSDDQGNLGKDLDCEDEERRERADSSV
;
A
#
# COMPACT_ATOMS: atom_id res chain seq x y z
N MET A 1 32.06 -1.61 31.47
CA MET A 1 31.86 -2.46 32.67
C MET A 1 30.51 -3.14 32.55
N LEU A 2 30.53 -4.45 32.76
CA LEU A 2 29.41 -5.41 32.76
C LEU A 2 28.37 -5.01 33.82
N PHE A 3 27.08 -5.29 33.65
CA PHE A 3 26.35 -6.45 34.18
C PHE A 3 24.84 -6.13 34.03
N ASN A 4 23.85 -7.03 33.97
CA ASN A 4 23.79 -8.47 33.75
C ASN A 4 22.35 -8.80 33.31
N LYS A 5 22.22 -9.92 32.61
CA LYS A 5 20.98 -10.59 32.23
C LYS A 5 20.37 -11.27 33.46
N THR A 6 19.06 -11.18 33.68
CA THR A 6 18.33 -12.16 34.52
C THR A 6 17.12 -12.67 33.76
N ASN A 7 17.14 -13.99 33.58
CA ASN A 7 16.08 -14.83 33.07
C ASN A 7 15.46 -15.48 34.31
N THR A 8 14.13 -15.43 34.48
CA THR A 8 13.42 -16.28 35.44
C THR A 8 12.12 -16.77 34.84
N ASN A 9 12.13 -18.04 34.41
CA ASN A 9 10.93 -18.87 34.37
C ASN A 9 10.48 -19.12 35.81
N THR A 10 9.18 -19.01 36.11
CA THR A 10 8.38 -20.04 36.81
C THR A 10 6.98 -19.55 37.18
N LEU A 11 5.98 -20.35 36.78
CA LEU A 11 4.72 -20.68 37.46
C LEU A 11 3.68 -19.55 37.66
N LYS A 12 2.50 -19.73 37.06
CA LYS A 12 1.28 -20.17 37.78
C LYS A 12 0.07 -20.26 36.85
N THR A 13 -0.40 -21.48 36.68
CA THR A 13 -1.79 -21.86 36.42
C THR A 13 -2.70 -21.17 37.43
N LEU A 14 -3.67 -20.37 36.98
CA LEU A 14 -4.86 -20.06 37.75
C LEU A 14 -6.07 -20.05 36.81
N VAL A 15 -6.76 -21.18 36.84
CA VAL A 15 -8.16 -21.36 36.46
C VAL A 15 -8.99 -20.42 37.33
N PHE A 16 -9.80 -19.55 36.71
CA PHE A 16 -10.96 -18.97 37.37
C PHE A 16 -12.22 -19.31 36.61
N ASN A 17 -12.93 -20.26 37.19
CA ASN A 17 -14.28 -20.69 36.93
C ASN A 17 -15.19 -19.88 37.85
N THR A 18 -16.10 -19.07 37.32
CA THR A 18 -17.16 -18.43 38.11
C THR A 18 -18.53 -18.65 37.47
N LYS A 19 -19.12 -19.78 37.88
CA LYS A 19 -20.52 -19.96 38.33
C LYS A 19 -21.62 -19.21 37.55
N LYS A 20 -22.30 -19.98 36.69
CA LYS A 20 -23.75 -19.90 36.43
C LYS A 20 -24.55 -20.04 37.74
N THR A 21 -25.66 -19.32 37.87
CA THR A 21 -27.04 -19.83 38.13
C THR A 21 -28.05 -18.66 37.95
N ILE A 22 -28.84 -18.57 36.86
CA ILE A 22 -30.29 -18.89 36.69
C ILE A 22 -31.19 -18.23 37.78
N PHE A 23 -32.18 -17.35 37.53
CA PHE A 23 -33.50 -17.40 36.84
C PHE A 23 -34.02 -15.93 36.89
N ASN A 24 -34.95 -15.37 36.09
CA ASN A 24 -36.13 -15.92 35.45
C ASN A 24 -36.74 -14.88 34.49
N SER A 25 -37.63 -15.39 33.63
CA SER A 25 -38.83 -14.76 33.08
C SER A 25 -38.87 -14.54 31.57
N ILE A 26 -39.84 -15.26 31.04
CA ILE A 26 -40.26 -15.46 29.68
C ILE A 26 -41.06 -14.23 29.23
N LEU A 27 -40.67 -13.63 28.10
CA LEU A 27 -41.64 -12.99 27.22
C LEU A 27 -41.42 -13.52 25.81
N ILE A 28 -42.32 -14.38 25.38
CA ILE A 28 -42.43 -14.88 24.02
C ILE A 28 -42.83 -13.68 23.16
N GLN A 29 -41.90 -13.14 22.38
CA GLN A 29 -42.23 -12.36 21.19
C GLN A 29 -41.85 -13.20 19.98
N THR A 30 -42.88 -13.61 19.24
CA THR A 30 -42.82 -14.31 17.98
C THR A 30 -42.13 -13.46 16.92
N GLN A 31 -40.80 -13.54 16.83
CA GLN A 31 -40.07 -13.12 15.63
C GLN A 31 -39.91 -14.36 14.73
N LYS A 32 -40.63 -14.34 13.61
CA LYS A 32 -40.50 -15.32 12.53
C LYS A 32 -39.02 -15.43 12.16
N LYS A 33 -38.41 -16.59 12.44
CA LYS A 33 -37.10 -16.94 11.92
C LYS A 33 -37.17 -16.86 10.39
N PRO A 34 -36.29 -16.12 9.70
CA PRO A 34 -36.16 -16.30 8.26
C PRO A 34 -35.72 -17.75 7.99
N PRO A 35 -36.15 -18.35 6.86
CA PRO A 35 -35.82 -19.74 6.57
C PRO A 35 -34.29 -19.91 6.59
N PRO A 36 -33.78 -21.08 6.98
CA PRO A 36 -32.35 -21.36 6.87
C PRO A 36 -32.00 -21.29 5.39
N CYS A 37 -31.36 -20.20 4.96
CA CYS A 37 -30.75 -20.14 3.64
C CYS A 37 -29.69 -21.24 3.63
N THR A 38 -30.05 -22.36 3.03
CA THR A 38 -29.11 -23.36 2.56
C THR A 38 -28.40 -22.74 1.37
N TYR A 39 -27.48 -21.80 1.64
CA TYR A 39 -26.46 -21.47 0.66
C TYR A 39 -25.52 -22.67 0.61
N THR A 40 -25.93 -23.68 -0.15
CA THR A 40 -25.04 -24.78 -0.52
C THR A 40 -23.85 -24.13 -1.19
N GLN A 41 -22.66 -24.32 -0.61
CA GLN A 41 -21.41 -23.85 -1.17
C GLN A 41 -21.30 -24.33 -2.62
N SER A 42 -21.65 -23.45 -3.57
CA SER A 42 -21.59 -23.80 -4.99
C SER A 42 -20.14 -23.78 -5.47
N GLN A 43 -19.29 -23.00 -4.80
CA GLN A 43 -17.89 -22.87 -5.13
C GLN A 43 -17.07 -22.68 -3.83
N THR A 44 -16.21 -23.66 -3.54
CA THR A 44 -14.99 -23.39 -2.76
C THR A 44 -14.13 -22.36 -3.54
N TYR A 45 -12.89 -22.07 -3.14
CA TYR A 45 -11.88 -21.52 -4.06
C TYR A 45 -11.64 -22.48 -5.26
N VAL A 46 -12.64 -22.67 -6.13
CA VAL A 46 -12.63 -23.51 -7.33
C VAL A 46 -11.73 -22.81 -8.34
N ASN A 47 -10.88 -23.57 -9.02
CA ASN A 47 -9.79 -23.15 -9.92
C ASN A 47 -10.21 -22.34 -11.16
N VAL A 48 -11.04 -21.31 -11.02
CA VAL A 48 -11.27 -20.29 -12.05
C VAL A 48 -10.24 -19.18 -11.83
N TYR A 49 -9.06 -19.37 -12.39
CA TYR A 49 -8.02 -18.34 -12.41
C TYR A 49 -8.08 -17.59 -13.74
N MET A 50 -8.10 -16.26 -13.69
CA MET A 50 -7.79 -15.48 -14.88
C MET A 50 -6.28 -15.54 -15.07
N LYS A 51 -5.82 -15.96 -16.26
CA LYS A 51 -4.38 -16.00 -16.54
C LYS A 51 -3.85 -14.57 -16.48
N TRP A 52 -2.95 -14.31 -15.52
CA TRP A 52 -2.27 -13.04 -15.45
C TRP A 52 -1.53 -12.78 -16.77
N LYS A 53 -1.71 -11.59 -17.32
CA LYS A 53 -0.98 -11.08 -18.48
C LYS A 53 -0.28 -9.79 -18.10
N LYS A 54 0.95 -9.62 -18.56
CA LYS A 54 1.68 -8.35 -18.41
C LYS A 54 0.91 -7.23 -19.11
N ASP A 55 0.79 -6.09 -18.46
CA ASP A 55 0.18 -4.89 -19.00
C ASP A 55 1.18 -3.72 -18.93
N SER A 56 1.63 -3.29 -20.11
CA SER A 56 2.66 -2.25 -20.23
C SER A 56 2.20 -0.91 -19.66
N TYR A 57 0.89 -0.63 -19.62
CA TYR A 57 0.38 0.63 -19.10
C TYR A 57 0.65 0.72 -17.59
N PHE A 58 0.18 -0.25 -16.81
CA PHE A 58 0.38 -0.27 -15.36
C PHE A 58 1.86 -0.40 -14.97
N ASP A 59 2.66 -1.12 -15.76
CA ASP A 59 4.11 -1.23 -15.56
C ASP A 59 4.86 0.08 -15.86
N SER A 60 4.25 1.02 -16.59
CA SER A 60 4.85 2.32 -16.93
C SER A 60 4.54 3.43 -15.93
N ILE A 61 3.60 3.22 -14.99
CA ILE A 61 3.17 4.25 -14.03
C ILE A 61 4.29 4.54 -13.04
N GLU A 62 5.01 5.64 -13.28
CA GLU A 62 6.22 5.99 -12.52
C GLU A 62 5.95 6.20 -11.03
N ARG A 63 4.82 6.85 -10.69
CA ARG A 63 4.44 7.12 -9.30
C ARG A 63 4.38 5.86 -8.45
N ILE A 64 3.89 4.76 -9.01
CA ILE A 64 3.82 3.47 -8.33
C ILE A 64 5.23 2.89 -8.13
N HIS A 65 6.02 2.80 -9.20
CA HIS A 65 7.30 2.09 -9.16
C HIS A 65 8.43 2.88 -8.49
N LYS A 66 8.34 4.21 -8.48
CA LYS A 66 9.27 5.10 -7.77
C LYS A 66 8.96 5.25 -6.29
N SER A 67 7.76 4.87 -5.83
CA SER A 67 7.40 4.92 -4.41
C SER A 67 8.38 4.14 -3.52
N VAL A 68 8.90 3.00 -3.98
CA VAL A 68 9.84 2.17 -3.22
C VAL A 68 11.18 2.87 -3.02
N GLU A 69 11.71 3.51 -4.06
CA GLU A 69 12.94 4.31 -4.01
C GLU A 69 12.73 5.58 -3.16
N LEU A 70 11.52 6.15 -3.21
CA LEU A 70 11.18 7.41 -2.56
C LEU A 70 10.93 7.28 -1.05
N LYS A 71 10.43 6.13 -0.57
CA LYS A 71 10.17 5.87 0.87
C LYS A 71 11.36 6.18 1.80
N PRO A 72 12.56 5.61 1.61
CA PRO A 72 13.72 5.90 2.48
C PRO A 72 14.14 7.38 2.40
N ILE A 73 14.04 8.00 1.21
CA ILE A 73 14.38 9.41 1.00
C ILE A 73 13.44 10.31 1.80
N LEU A 74 12.13 10.08 1.70
CA LEU A 74 11.14 10.88 2.42
C LEU A 74 11.19 10.65 3.92
N ALA A 75 11.51 9.43 4.38
CA ALA A 75 11.70 9.15 5.79
C ALA A 75 12.87 9.98 6.38
N LEU A 76 14.01 10.01 5.68
CA LEU A 76 15.14 10.85 6.07
C LEU A 76 14.80 12.34 5.97
N LYS A 77 14.12 12.76 4.89
CA LYS A 77 13.63 14.14 4.73
C LYS A 77 12.78 14.57 5.93
N ASN A 78 11.86 13.72 6.38
CA ASN A 78 10.99 14.02 7.52
C ASN A 78 11.78 14.20 8.82
N VAL A 79 12.83 13.41 9.05
CA VAL A 79 13.73 13.57 10.20
C VAL A 79 14.47 14.90 10.14
N ILE A 80 15.01 15.26 8.97
CA ILE A 80 15.75 16.52 8.81
C ILE A 80 14.81 17.73 8.93
N ALA A 81 13.60 17.64 8.38
CA ALA A 81 12.60 18.71 8.40
C ALA A 81 11.99 18.98 9.79
N GLN A 82 12.20 18.08 10.76
CA GLN A 82 11.80 18.30 12.16
C GLN A 82 12.78 19.22 12.91
N GLU A 83 14.02 19.31 12.45
CA GLU A 83 15.02 20.19 13.07
C GLU A 83 14.80 21.65 12.66
N PRO A 84 14.91 22.62 13.58
CA PRO A 84 14.70 24.05 13.28
C PRO A 84 15.59 24.58 12.16
N SER A 85 16.82 24.07 12.06
CA SER A 85 17.79 24.45 11.02
C SER A 85 17.66 23.67 9.72
N CYS A 86 16.71 22.71 9.64
CA CYS A 86 16.59 21.75 8.54
C CYS A 86 17.92 21.06 8.19
N SER A 87 18.78 20.84 9.20
CA SER A 87 20.13 20.29 9.05
C SER A 87 20.48 19.39 10.21
N ILE A 88 21.24 18.32 9.93
CA ILE A 88 21.67 17.35 10.93
C ILE A 88 23.12 16.89 10.70
N PRO A 89 23.87 16.61 11.78
CA PRO A 89 25.14 15.91 11.66
C PRO A 89 24.91 14.45 11.26
N ILE A 90 25.81 13.88 10.44
CA ILE A 90 25.72 12.47 10.04
C ILE A 90 25.68 11.52 11.25
N SER A 91 26.32 11.89 12.37
CA SER A 91 26.38 11.08 13.58
C SER A 91 25.00 10.75 14.14
N ALA A 92 24.02 11.67 13.99
CA ALA A 92 22.65 11.50 14.50
C ALA A 92 21.86 10.39 13.77
N ILE A 93 22.13 10.16 12.49
CA ILE A 93 21.36 9.22 11.65
C ILE A 93 22.17 8.03 11.15
N SER A 94 23.50 8.06 11.27
CA SER A 94 24.41 7.04 10.73
C SER A 94 24.08 5.60 11.18
N LYS A 95 23.61 5.42 12.42
CA LYS A 95 23.29 4.12 13.02
C LYS A 95 21.85 3.67 12.79
N ARG A 96 21.01 4.54 12.22
CA ARG A 96 19.56 4.34 12.07
C ARG A 96 19.16 3.84 10.68
N GLY A 97 20.11 3.36 9.87
CA GLY A 97 19.86 2.96 8.48
C GLY A 97 18.73 1.93 8.30
N LEU A 98 18.67 0.91 9.18
CA LEU A 98 17.64 -0.13 9.12
C LEU A 98 16.23 0.41 9.45
N GLU A 99 16.11 1.47 10.26
CA GLU A 99 14.81 2.11 10.55
C GLU A 99 14.19 2.72 9.28
N PHE A 100 15.04 3.10 8.32
CA PHE A 100 14.63 3.73 7.07
C PHE A 100 14.65 2.77 5.87
N ASP A 101 14.86 1.46 6.07
CA ASP A 101 15.01 0.46 4.99
C ASP A 101 16.25 0.74 4.10
N ILE A 102 17.33 1.26 4.69
CA ILE A 102 18.60 1.57 4.02
C ILE A 102 19.66 0.55 4.42
N HIS A 103 20.10 -0.26 3.45
CA HIS A 103 21.11 -1.31 3.65
C HIS A 103 22.56 -0.87 3.36
N ILE A 104 22.77 0.38 2.95
CA ILE A 104 24.10 0.98 2.75
C ILE A 104 24.41 2.01 3.84
N LYS A 105 25.65 2.47 3.93
CA LYS A 105 26.02 3.58 4.83
C LYS A 105 25.13 4.80 4.52
N VAL A 106 24.48 5.37 5.55
CA VAL A 106 23.52 6.48 5.38
C VAL A 106 24.15 7.70 4.68
N ALA A 107 25.40 8.04 4.99
CA ALA A 107 26.12 9.11 4.30
C ALA A 107 26.26 8.84 2.79
N ARG A 108 26.55 7.58 2.41
CA ARG A 108 26.64 7.16 1.02
C ARG A 108 25.27 7.23 0.34
N PHE A 109 24.19 6.90 1.05
CA PHE A 109 22.82 7.03 0.57
C PHE A 109 22.44 8.49 0.30
N LEU A 110 22.66 9.40 1.25
CA LEU A 110 22.33 10.82 1.10
C LEU A 110 23.04 11.45 -0.11
N ARG A 111 24.32 11.11 -0.33
CA ARG A 111 25.11 11.56 -1.49
C ARG A 111 24.58 11.06 -2.84
N GLN A 112 23.75 10.01 -2.87
CA GLN A 112 23.10 9.56 -4.10
C GLN A 112 21.95 10.48 -4.53
N TYR A 113 21.49 11.38 -3.65
CA TYR A 113 20.37 12.26 -3.90
C TYR A 113 20.71 13.74 -3.67
N PRO A 114 21.65 14.31 -4.43
CA PRO A 114 22.12 15.69 -4.24
C PRO A 114 21.06 16.78 -4.51
N SER A 115 19.96 16.46 -5.19
CA SER A 115 18.83 17.40 -5.33
C SER A 115 17.96 17.43 -4.08
N PHE A 116 17.96 16.40 -3.23
CA PHE A 116 17.25 16.38 -1.94
C PHE A 116 18.13 16.89 -0.80
N PHE A 117 19.39 16.45 -0.76
CA PHE A 117 20.28 16.65 0.37
C PHE A 117 21.57 17.34 -0.07
N GLU A 118 21.91 18.41 0.63
CA GLU A 118 23.16 19.14 0.48
C GLU A 118 24.11 18.80 1.63
N GLU A 119 25.32 18.35 1.31
CA GLU A 119 26.38 18.08 2.28
C GLU A 119 27.19 19.37 2.52
N PHE A 120 27.43 19.68 3.79
CA PHE A 120 28.27 20.82 4.20
C PHE A 120 29.10 20.45 5.42
N THR A 121 30.16 21.22 5.70
CA THR A 121 30.98 21.03 6.90
C THR A 121 30.32 21.73 8.07
N GLY A 122 30.08 20.98 9.14
CA GLY A 122 29.43 21.52 10.33
C GLY A 122 30.28 22.52 11.12
N PRO A 123 29.64 23.30 12.01
CA PRO A 123 30.35 24.21 12.91
C PRO A 123 31.12 23.49 14.02
N LEU A 124 30.68 22.27 14.38
CA LEU A 124 31.25 21.46 15.46
C LEU A 124 31.83 20.17 14.88
N TYR A 125 33.16 20.04 14.96
CA TYR A 125 33.96 18.93 14.45
C TYR A 125 33.88 18.83 12.90
N SER A 126 34.97 18.44 12.22
CA SER A 126 35.05 18.33 10.74
C SER A 126 34.21 17.17 10.16
N LEU A 127 33.07 16.88 10.78
CA LEU A 127 32.13 15.85 10.38
C LEU A 127 31.14 16.44 9.36
N PRO A 128 30.68 15.62 8.39
CA PRO A 128 29.73 16.08 7.40
C PRO A 128 28.34 16.25 8.01
N TRP A 129 27.73 17.38 7.69
CA TRP A 129 26.34 17.70 7.97
C TRP A 129 25.54 17.64 6.68
N PHE A 130 24.27 17.31 6.81
CA PHE A 130 23.34 17.25 5.70
C PHE A 130 22.16 18.16 5.99
N LYS A 131 21.80 19.00 5.03
CA LYS A 131 20.58 19.81 5.07
C LYS A 131 19.70 19.52 3.85
N LEU A 132 18.44 19.88 3.93
CA LEU A 132 17.55 19.84 2.77
C LEU A 132 17.88 20.96 1.79
N THR A 133 17.76 20.68 0.50
CA THR A 133 17.83 21.70 -0.54
C THR A 133 16.58 22.59 -0.49
N GLN A 134 16.69 23.80 -1.03
CA GLN A 134 15.57 24.75 -1.07
C GLN A 134 14.35 24.16 -1.80
N GLU A 135 14.57 23.49 -2.93
CA GLU A 135 13.50 22.81 -3.67
C GLU A 135 12.79 21.73 -2.82
N ALA A 136 13.55 20.93 -2.05
CA ALA A 136 12.97 19.91 -1.19
C ALA A 136 12.16 20.49 -0.02
N ILE A 137 12.60 21.63 0.54
CA ILE A 137 11.90 22.36 1.60
C ILE A 137 10.58 22.93 1.08
N GLU A 138 10.55 23.48 -0.14
CA GLU A 138 9.34 24.02 -0.75
C GLU A 138 8.28 22.93 -0.98
N ILE A 139 8.70 21.76 -1.49
CA ILE A 139 7.80 20.62 -1.66
C ILE A 139 7.33 20.09 -0.29
N ASP A 140 8.18 20.05 0.75
CA ASP A 140 7.77 19.64 2.10
C ASP A 140 6.73 20.59 2.71
N ARG A 141 6.90 21.91 2.52
CA ARG A 141 5.92 22.91 2.95
C ARG A 141 4.59 22.74 2.21
N GLU A 142 4.63 22.41 0.93
CA GLU A 142 3.43 22.08 0.16
C GLU A 142 2.79 20.77 0.64
N GLU A 143 3.58 19.71 0.91
CA GLU A 143 3.10 18.44 1.45
C GLU A 143 2.29 18.66 2.73
N LYS A 144 2.85 19.48 3.65
CA LYS A 144 2.16 19.89 4.87
C LYS A 144 0.86 20.63 4.52
N ARG A 145 0.88 21.74 3.79
CA ARG A 145 -0.36 22.45 3.43
C ARG A 145 -1.47 21.54 2.87
N VAL A 146 -1.13 20.67 1.92
CA VAL A 146 -2.08 19.72 1.31
C VAL A 146 -2.57 18.69 2.33
N TYR A 147 -1.69 18.20 3.21
CA TYR A 147 -2.08 17.28 4.27
C TYR A 147 -3.09 17.92 5.23
N GLU A 148 -2.82 19.13 5.69
CA GLU A 148 -3.70 19.90 6.56
C GLU A 148 -5.08 20.16 5.91
N GLU A 149 -5.12 20.49 4.61
CA GLU A 149 -6.37 20.67 3.86
C GLU A 149 -7.20 19.38 3.75
N CYS A 150 -6.55 18.23 3.56
CA CYS A 150 -7.23 16.93 3.40
C CYS A 150 -7.41 16.15 4.71
N ARG A 151 -6.96 16.69 5.85
CA ARG A 151 -6.87 15.98 7.13
C ARG A 151 -8.22 15.44 7.58
N ASP A 152 -9.28 16.22 7.42
CA ASP A 152 -10.62 15.85 7.89
C ASP A 152 -11.24 14.77 7.01
N ASP A 153 -11.11 14.85 5.68
CA ASP A 153 -11.54 13.78 4.75
C ASP A 153 -10.80 12.47 5.03
N LEU A 154 -9.48 12.54 5.23
CA LEU A 154 -8.68 11.37 5.59
C LEU A 154 -9.13 10.78 6.93
N ARG A 155 -9.41 11.61 7.93
CA ARG A 155 -9.90 11.16 9.24
C ARG A 155 -11.27 10.51 9.15
N GLU A 156 -12.15 11.03 8.31
CA GLU A 156 -13.48 10.45 8.10
C GLU A 156 -13.40 9.08 7.42
N ARG A 157 -12.48 8.91 6.46
CA ARG A 157 -12.20 7.63 5.80
C ARG A 157 -11.44 6.65 6.69
N LEU A 158 -10.57 7.13 7.57
CA LEU A 158 -9.68 6.37 8.44
C LEU A 158 -10.12 6.49 9.92
N LYS A 159 -11.25 5.89 10.29
CA LYS A 159 -11.94 6.21 11.55
C LYS A 159 -11.23 5.84 12.87
N ARG A 160 -10.19 4.98 12.92
CA ARG A 160 -9.38 4.78 14.14
C ARG A 160 -8.01 4.15 13.85
N PHE A 161 -7.02 4.40 14.71
CA PHE A 161 -5.79 3.61 14.78
C PHE A 161 -5.85 2.59 15.96
N VAL A 162 -5.41 1.35 15.75
CA VAL A 162 -5.30 0.27 16.76
C VAL A 162 -3.84 0.06 17.10
N GLU A 163 -3.49 -0.02 18.37
CA GLU A 163 -2.17 -0.48 18.77
C GLU A 163 -2.12 -2.03 18.71
N MET A 164 -1.17 -2.54 17.95
CA MET A 164 -0.95 -3.95 17.66
C MET A 164 -0.03 -4.57 18.72
N GLU A 165 -0.03 -5.90 18.84
CA GLU A 165 0.77 -6.64 19.84
C GLU A 165 2.30 -6.42 19.73
N ASP A 166 2.78 -5.94 18.59
CA ASP A 166 4.18 -5.61 18.30
C ASP A 166 4.52 -4.12 18.53
N GLY A 167 3.61 -3.34 19.10
CA GLY A 167 3.75 -1.90 19.31
C GLY A 167 3.53 -1.06 18.05
N LEU A 168 3.10 -1.68 16.94
CA LEU A 168 2.73 -0.96 15.71
C LEU A 168 1.32 -0.37 15.85
N LYS A 169 1.08 0.80 15.25
CA LYS A 169 -0.27 1.39 15.16
C LYS A 169 -0.91 0.98 13.82
N GLY A 170 -1.86 0.06 13.85
CA GLY A 170 -2.74 -0.31 12.73
C GLY A 170 -3.97 0.60 12.61
N LEU A 171 -4.87 0.33 11.66
CA LEU A 171 -6.13 1.06 11.47
C LEU A 171 -7.32 0.18 11.92
N ALA A 172 -8.20 0.69 12.78
CA ALA A 172 -9.53 0.15 13.06
C ALA A 172 -10.58 1.05 12.44
N VAL A 173 -11.75 0.48 12.22
CA VAL A 173 -12.93 1.24 11.86
C VAL A 173 -13.86 1.14 13.06
N GLU A 174 -14.09 2.24 13.76
CA GLU A 174 -15.18 2.34 14.73
C GLU A 174 -16.28 3.22 14.15
N ASN A 175 -17.51 2.73 14.18
CA ASN A 175 -18.71 3.54 13.95
C ASN A 175 -18.99 4.31 15.25
N ILE A 176 -18.56 5.57 15.31
CA ILE A 176 -18.78 6.47 16.46
C ILE A 176 -20.05 7.33 16.25
N GLY A 177 -20.99 6.90 15.38
CA GLY A 177 -22.25 7.61 15.13
C GLY A 177 -23.30 6.74 14.44
N GLU A 178 -24.50 7.29 14.28
CA GLU A 178 -25.62 6.67 13.55
C GLU A 178 -25.42 6.66 12.02
N GLU A 179 -24.43 7.41 11.51
CA GLU A 179 -24.17 7.54 10.08
C GLU A 179 -23.32 6.37 9.55
N LYS A 180 -23.91 5.57 8.66
CA LYS A 180 -23.31 4.38 8.04
C LYS A 180 -22.16 4.79 7.11
N VAL A 181 -20.96 4.31 7.40
CA VAL A 181 -19.80 4.52 6.51
C VAL A 181 -19.92 3.67 5.26
N LEU A 182 -19.90 4.34 4.11
CA LEU A 182 -19.98 3.69 2.82
C LEU A 182 -18.59 3.49 2.22
N SER A 183 -18.32 2.26 1.78
CA SER A 183 -17.13 1.96 0.96
C SER A 183 -17.13 2.76 -0.35
N VAL A 184 -15.96 2.94 -0.96
CA VAL A 184 -15.82 3.59 -2.28
C VAL A 184 -16.73 2.92 -3.30
N LEU A 185 -16.80 1.57 -3.29
CA LEU A 185 -17.70 0.82 -4.16
C LEU A 185 -19.18 1.17 -3.95
N GLN A 186 -19.64 1.26 -2.70
CA GLN A 186 -21.00 1.69 -2.36
C GLN A 186 -21.27 3.13 -2.83
N ARG A 187 -20.35 4.07 -2.54
CA ARG A 187 -20.50 5.47 -2.96
C ARG A 187 -20.57 5.59 -4.49
N ASN A 188 -19.75 4.84 -5.21
CA ASN A 188 -19.73 4.84 -6.67
C ASN A 188 -21.00 4.23 -7.26
N ALA A 189 -21.51 3.15 -6.67
CA ALA A 189 -22.76 2.52 -7.08
C ALA A 189 -23.97 3.43 -6.81
N MET A 190 -24.02 4.11 -5.66
CA MET A 190 -25.05 5.11 -5.35
C MET A 190 -25.06 6.28 -6.33
N LYS A 191 -23.87 6.84 -6.63
CA LYS A 191 -23.73 7.93 -7.62
C LYS A 191 -24.25 7.53 -9.02
N ARG A 192 -24.20 6.24 -9.35
CA ARG A 192 -24.70 5.68 -10.61
C ARG A 192 -26.17 5.27 -10.56
N GLY A 193 -26.83 5.37 -9.41
CA GLY A 193 -28.21 4.90 -9.20
C GLY A 193 -28.34 3.38 -9.23
N LEU A 194 -27.25 2.64 -9.01
CA LEU A 194 -27.20 1.17 -9.06
C LEU A 194 -27.25 0.51 -7.67
N TYR A 195 -27.34 1.31 -6.62
CA TYR A 195 -27.37 0.84 -5.23
C TYR A 195 -28.28 1.73 -4.40
N VAL A 196 -29.26 1.12 -3.75
CA VAL A 196 -30.29 1.81 -2.94
C VAL A 196 -29.87 1.91 -1.48
N GLY A 197 -28.99 1.01 -1.01
CA GLY A 197 -28.50 1.01 0.37
C GLY A 197 -29.12 -0.09 1.24
N GLU A 198 -29.83 -1.05 0.65
CA GLU A 198 -30.49 -2.10 1.40
C GLU A 198 -29.47 -3.14 1.93
N PRO A 199 -29.73 -3.75 3.10
CA PRO A 199 -28.90 -4.84 3.61
C PRO A 199 -28.86 -6.00 2.62
N MET A 200 -27.66 -6.54 2.37
CA MET A 200 -27.44 -7.66 1.45
C MET A 200 -27.74 -7.37 -0.03
N GLU A 201 -27.95 -6.11 -0.41
CA GLU A 201 -28.06 -5.72 -1.81
C GLU A 201 -26.72 -5.98 -2.54
N PRO A 202 -26.76 -6.61 -3.73
CA PRO A 202 -25.54 -6.89 -4.49
C PRO A 202 -24.97 -5.60 -5.08
N ILE A 203 -23.65 -5.49 -5.08
CA ILE A 203 -22.93 -4.42 -5.78
C ILE A 203 -22.10 -5.02 -6.89
N GLU A 204 -22.25 -4.45 -8.08
CA GLU A 204 -21.43 -4.83 -9.22
C GLU A 204 -20.05 -4.17 -9.13
N PHE A 205 -19.01 -5.00 -9.13
CA PHE A 205 -17.64 -4.53 -9.19
C PHE A 205 -17.29 -4.03 -10.59
N PRO A 206 -16.61 -2.87 -10.71
CA PRO A 206 -16.14 -2.37 -11.99
C PRO A 206 -15.32 -3.40 -12.76
N PHE A 207 -15.64 -3.59 -14.03
CA PHE A 207 -15.01 -4.58 -14.87
C PHE A 207 -14.00 -3.93 -15.84
N PHE A 208 -12.70 -4.09 -15.54
CA PHE A 208 -11.60 -3.61 -16.40
C PHE A 208 -10.80 -4.78 -16.99
N PRO A 209 -11.33 -5.45 -18.03
CA PRO A 209 -10.65 -6.57 -18.65
C PRO A 209 -9.32 -6.12 -19.26
N GLN A 210 -8.35 -7.03 -19.27
CA GLN A 210 -7.08 -6.77 -19.96
C GLN A 210 -7.31 -6.65 -21.47
N LYS A 211 -6.58 -5.74 -22.12
CA LYS A 211 -6.69 -5.55 -23.57
C LYS A 211 -6.44 -6.87 -24.32
N GLY A 212 -7.40 -7.27 -25.16
CA GLY A 212 -7.37 -8.49 -25.94
C GLY A 212 -7.66 -9.78 -25.15
N LEU A 213 -8.15 -9.69 -23.90
CA LEU A 213 -8.60 -10.86 -23.15
C LEU A 213 -10.03 -11.23 -23.57
N ARG A 214 -10.19 -12.35 -24.29
CA ARG A 214 -11.50 -13.00 -24.45
C ARG A 214 -11.73 -13.91 -23.26
N LEU A 215 -12.71 -13.59 -22.42
CA LEU A 215 -13.11 -14.48 -21.33
C LEU A 215 -13.62 -15.80 -21.91
N LYS A 216 -13.17 -16.92 -21.34
CA LYS A 216 -13.80 -18.22 -21.61
C LYS A 216 -15.22 -18.18 -21.06
N ARG A 217 -16.20 -18.78 -21.75
CA ARG A 217 -17.62 -18.80 -21.35
C ARG A 217 -17.85 -19.18 -19.88
N LYS A 218 -17.07 -20.13 -19.34
CA LYS A 218 -17.15 -20.52 -17.92
C LYS A 218 -16.73 -19.41 -16.95
N ILE A 219 -15.71 -18.63 -17.31
CA ILE A 219 -15.21 -17.51 -16.50
C ILE A 219 -16.23 -16.37 -16.54
N ASP A 220 -16.79 -16.12 -17.72
CA ASP A 220 -17.83 -15.12 -17.93
C ASP A 220 -19.10 -15.45 -17.13
N HIS A 221 -19.58 -16.69 -17.20
CA HIS A 221 -20.72 -17.15 -16.41
C HIS A 221 -20.48 -17.03 -14.90
N TRP A 222 -19.34 -17.53 -14.42
CA TRP A 222 -18.94 -17.39 -13.02
C TRP A 222 -18.90 -15.92 -12.58
N PHE A 223 -18.32 -15.05 -13.40
CA PHE A 223 -18.22 -13.64 -13.09
C PHE A 223 -19.60 -13.00 -12.96
N ASN A 224 -20.52 -13.30 -13.88
CA ASN A 224 -21.90 -12.80 -13.83
C ASN A 224 -22.64 -13.28 -12.57
N ASP A 225 -22.40 -14.51 -12.12
CA ASP A 225 -22.98 -15.01 -10.87
C ASP A 225 -22.35 -14.34 -9.64
N PHE A 226 -21.03 -14.12 -9.65
CA PHE A 226 -20.30 -13.41 -8.60
C PHE A 226 -20.77 -11.95 -8.45
N GLN A 227 -21.15 -11.29 -9.54
CA GLN A 227 -21.69 -9.93 -9.49
C GLN A 227 -23.03 -9.85 -8.73
N LYS A 228 -23.84 -10.90 -8.77
CA LYS A 228 -25.14 -10.99 -8.07
C LYS A 228 -25.02 -11.33 -6.58
N VAL A 229 -23.84 -11.72 -6.11
CA VAL A 229 -23.61 -12.06 -4.70
C VAL A 229 -23.80 -10.80 -3.84
N PRO A 230 -24.45 -10.89 -2.66
CA PRO A 230 -24.55 -9.78 -1.71
C PRO A 230 -23.19 -9.15 -1.39
N TYR A 231 -23.12 -7.82 -1.35
CA TYR A 231 -21.91 -7.12 -0.94
C TYR A 231 -21.99 -6.75 0.55
N VAL A 232 -20.98 -7.15 1.31
CA VAL A 232 -20.80 -6.73 2.70
C VAL A 232 -19.59 -5.82 2.77
N SER A 233 -19.78 -4.62 3.31
CA SER A 233 -18.76 -3.57 3.32
C SER A 233 -17.57 -3.92 4.22
N ALA A 234 -16.42 -3.30 3.96
CA ALA A 234 -15.26 -3.34 4.85
C ALA A 234 -15.58 -2.79 6.26
N TYR A 235 -16.60 -1.93 6.36
CA TYR A 235 -17.02 -1.21 7.56
C TYR A 235 -18.19 -1.85 8.31
N GLU A 236 -18.76 -2.94 7.78
CA GLU A 236 -19.87 -3.67 8.39
C GLU A 236 -19.38 -4.88 9.20
N ASP A 237 -20.17 -5.31 10.20
CA ASP A 237 -19.88 -6.54 10.93
C ASP A 237 -20.04 -7.76 10.01
N TYR A 238 -19.07 -8.66 10.08
CA TYR A 238 -18.95 -9.84 9.24
C TYR A 238 -18.75 -11.12 10.07
N SER A 239 -18.93 -11.04 11.39
CA SER A 239 -18.73 -12.16 12.30
C SER A 239 -19.65 -13.35 12.00
N HIS A 240 -20.76 -13.10 11.31
CA HIS A 240 -21.75 -14.09 10.90
C HIS A 240 -21.44 -14.76 9.54
N LEU A 241 -20.43 -14.26 8.79
CA LEU A 241 -20.11 -14.75 7.46
C LEU A 241 -19.13 -15.92 7.54
N ASP A 242 -19.38 -16.93 6.70
CA ASP A 242 -18.39 -17.97 6.41
C ASP A 242 -17.27 -17.40 5.52
N PRO A 243 -16.00 -17.40 5.97
CA PRO A 243 -14.87 -16.93 5.18
C PRO A 243 -14.65 -17.67 3.84
N ASP A 244 -15.15 -18.90 3.72
CA ASP A 244 -15.00 -19.73 2.52
C ASP A 244 -16.23 -19.66 1.58
N SER A 245 -17.21 -18.79 1.88
CA SER A 245 -18.36 -18.51 1.01
C SER A 245 -18.04 -17.47 -0.07
N ASP A 246 -18.85 -17.43 -1.14
CA ASP A 246 -18.73 -16.41 -2.20
C ASP A 246 -18.94 -14.99 -1.65
N VAL A 247 -19.80 -14.84 -0.63
CA VAL A 247 -20.01 -13.56 0.09
C VAL A 247 -18.74 -13.17 0.86
N GLY A 248 -18.09 -14.14 1.51
CA GLY A 248 -16.79 -13.96 2.17
C GLY A 248 -15.71 -13.54 1.17
N GLU A 249 -15.63 -14.19 0.01
CA GLU A 249 -14.71 -13.80 -1.07
C GLU A 249 -14.99 -12.38 -1.57
N LYS A 250 -16.26 -12.05 -1.84
CA LYS A 250 -16.68 -10.72 -2.30
C LYS A 250 -16.34 -9.62 -1.29
N ARG A 251 -16.52 -9.90 0.00
CA ARG A 251 -16.09 -9.00 1.08
C ARG A 251 -14.57 -8.79 1.08
N VAL A 252 -13.78 -9.85 0.95
CA VAL A 252 -12.30 -9.72 0.92
C VAL A 252 -11.85 -8.87 -0.25
N VAL A 253 -12.45 -9.04 -1.43
CA VAL A 253 -12.15 -8.22 -2.61
C VAL A 253 -12.54 -6.76 -2.37
N GLY A 254 -13.73 -6.51 -1.82
CA GLY A 254 -14.16 -5.16 -1.43
C GLY A 254 -13.26 -4.51 -0.38
N PHE A 255 -12.80 -5.27 0.61
CA PHE A 255 -11.85 -4.79 1.61
C PHE A 255 -10.51 -4.40 0.99
N LEU A 256 -9.96 -5.25 0.10
CA LEU A 256 -8.70 -4.94 -0.58
C LEU A 256 -8.83 -3.75 -1.52
N HIS A 257 -9.99 -3.61 -2.17
CA HIS A 257 -10.33 -2.43 -2.97
C HIS A 257 -10.32 -1.16 -2.11
N GLU A 258 -11.05 -1.16 -1.00
CA GLU A 258 -11.10 -0.02 -0.08
C GLU A 258 -9.71 0.32 0.45
N LEU A 259 -8.95 -0.69 0.92
CA LEU A 259 -7.61 -0.50 1.44
C LEU A 259 -6.66 0.11 0.38
N LEU A 260 -6.71 -0.38 -0.87
CA LEU A 260 -5.89 0.18 -1.94
C LEU A 260 -6.35 1.58 -2.34
N SER A 261 -7.65 1.89 -2.26
CA SER A 261 -8.19 3.22 -2.55
C SER A 261 -7.68 4.30 -1.59
N LEU A 262 -7.26 3.91 -0.38
CA LEU A 262 -6.71 4.81 0.64
C LEU A 262 -5.24 5.15 0.40
N PHE A 263 -4.48 4.29 -0.28
CA PHE A 263 -3.08 4.59 -0.60
C PHE A 263 -3.00 5.68 -1.65
N VAL A 264 -2.03 6.59 -1.46
CA VAL A 264 -1.75 7.65 -2.43
C VAL A 264 -1.56 7.04 -3.81
N GLU A 265 -0.71 6.04 -3.99
CA GLU A 265 -0.44 5.45 -5.31
C GLU A 265 -1.45 4.37 -5.77
N HIS A 266 -2.57 4.20 -5.05
CA HIS A 266 -3.57 3.14 -5.29
C HIS A 266 -2.99 1.74 -5.45
N SER A 267 -1.88 1.50 -4.76
CA SER A 267 -1.07 0.29 -4.91
C SER A 267 -0.27 0.00 -3.65
N ALA A 268 0.05 -1.27 -3.44
CA ALA A 268 0.88 -1.70 -2.34
C ALA A 268 1.63 -2.99 -2.67
N GLN A 269 2.78 -3.21 -2.02
CA GLN A 269 3.53 -4.45 -2.16
C GLN A 269 2.69 -5.62 -1.61
N ARG A 270 2.49 -6.67 -2.43
CA ARG A 270 1.71 -7.86 -2.08
C ARG A 270 2.18 -8.47 -0.76
N LYS A 271 3.51 -8.61 -0.56
CA LYS A 271 4.08 -9.14 0.68
C LYS A 271 3.65 -8.34 1.92
N LYS A 272 3.61 -7.00 1.84
CA LYS A 272 3.21 -6.13 2.95
C LYS A 272 1.71 -6.24 3.25
N LEU A 273 0.87 -6.36 2.22
CA LEU A 273 -0.57 -6.63 2.41
C LEU A 273 -0.81 -7.97 3.11
N LEU A 274 -0.01 -9.00 2.82
CA LEU A 274 -0.11 -10.30 3.48
C LEU A 274 0.28 -10.26 4.96
N CYS A 275 1.20 -9.38 5.36
CA CYS A 275 1.54 -9.17 6.78
C CYS A 275 0.34 -8.63 7.58
N LEU A 276 -0.58 -7.92 6.93
CA LEU A 276 -1.74 -7.31 7.57
C LEU A 276 -2.90 -8.31 7.81
N LYS A 277 -2.77 -9.54 7.30
CA LYS A 277 -3.81 -10.56 7.33
C LYS A 277 -4.33 -10.90 8.74
N LYS A 278 -3.43 -11.01 9.73
CA LYS A 278 -3.80 -11.31 11.13
C LYS A 278 -4.67 -10.19 11.72
N TYR A 279 -4.34 -8.95 11.39
CA TYR A 279 -4.93 -7.76 12.01
C TYR A 279 -6.31 -7.44 11.43
N PHE A 280 -6.50 -7.66 10.13
CA PHE A 280 -7.80 -7.49 9.47
C PHE A 280 -8.64 -8.77 9.41
N ARG A 281 -8.23 -9.83 10.13
CA ARG A 281 -8.86 -11.16 10.14
C ARG A 281 -9.16 -11.71 8.73
N LEU A 282 -8.21 -11.50 7.80
CA LEU A 282 -8.36 -11.94 6.41
C LEU A 282 -8.06 -13.45 6.27
N PRO A 283 -8.66 -14.15 5.28
CA PRO A 283 -8.44 -15.58 5.08
C PRO A 283 -6.98 -15.95 4.80
N GLN A 284 -6.58 -17.19 5.10
CA GLN A 284 -5.23 -17.71 4.85
C GLN A 284 -4.74 -17.49 3.42
N LYS A 285 -5.65 -17.64 2.45
CA LYS A 285 -5.37 -17.55 1.02
C LYS A 285 -5.78 -16.21 0.41
N VAL A 286 -5.76 -15.12 1.18
CA VAL A 286 -6.11 -13.76 0.70
C VAL A 286 -5.37 -13.33 -0.59
N HIS A 287 -4.15 -13.85 -0.80
CA HIS A 287 -3.38 -13.58 -2.01
C HIS A 287 -4.07 -14.04 -3.30
N ARG A 288 -4.95 -15.05 -3.23
CA ARG A 288 -5.72 -15.56 -4.36
C ARG A 288 -6.76 -14.56 -4.87
N ALA A 289 -7.19 -13.60 -4.04
CA ALA A 289 -8.09 -12.53 -4.48
C ALA A 289 -7.48 -11.75 -5.65
N PHE A 290 -6.18 -11.43 -5.60
CA PHE A 290 -5.49 -10.74 -6.69
C PHE A 290 -5.34 -11.57 -7.98
N GLU A 291 -5.31 -12.90 -7.86
CA GLU A 291 -5.15 -13.83 -8.98
C GLU A 291 -6.49 -14.18 -9.65
N ARG A 292 -7.58 -14.22 -8.87
CA ARG A 292 -8.94 -14.47 -9.37
C ARG A 292 -9.57 -13.20 -9.94
N HIS A 293 -9.38 -12.07 -9.26
CA HIS A 293 -10.02 -10.78 -9.60
C HIS A 293 -9.09 -9.86 -10.40
N THR A 294 -8.50 -10.40 -11.47
CA THR A 294 -7.59 -9.61 -12.35
C THR A 294 -8.29 -8.49 -13.12
N HIS A 295 -9.62 -8.47 -13.15
CA HIS A 295 -10.41 -7.39 -13.73
C HIS A 295 -10.43 -6.13 -12.84
N LEU A 296 -10.24 -6.27 -11.52
CA LEU A 296 -10.13 -5.17 -10.57
C LEU A 296 -8.69 -4.83 -10.22
N PHE A 297 -7.85 -5.86 -10.05
CA PHE A 297 -6.46 -5.71 -9.64
C PHE A 297 -5.51 -6.05 -10.77
N TYR A 298 -4.39 -5.33 -10.82
CA TYR A 298 -3.24 -5.70 -11.61
C TYR A 298 -2.06 -6.04 -10.71
N LEU A 299 -1.39 -7.17 -10.97
CA LEU A 299 -0.16 -7.54 -10.28
C LEU A 299 1.04 -7.13 -11.14
N SER A 300 1.78 -6.13 -10.71
CA SER A 300 3.05 -5.74 -11.34
C SER A 300 4.19 -6.54 -10.73
N LEU A 301 4.96 -7.25 -11.55
CA LEU A 301 6.21 -7.89 -11.13
C LEU A 301 7.40 -7.08 -11.65
N ARG A 302 8.05 -6.33 -10.76
CA ARG A 302 9.24 -5.51 -11.07
C ARG A 302 10.26 -5.60 -9.95
N ASN A 303 11.54 -5.63 -10.29
CA ASN A 303 12.65 -5.64 -9.32
C ASN A 303 12.52 -6.74 -8.25
N ASN A 304 12.08 -7.95 -8.63
CA ASN A 304 11.76 -9.06 -7.72
C ASN A 304 10.69 -8.73 -6.66
N THR A 305 9.92 -7.65 -6.85
CA THR A 305 8.80 -7.27 -6.00
C THR A 305 7.48 -7.42 -6.76
N CYS A 306 6.47 -7.95 -6.07
CA CYS A 306 5.11 -8.07 -6.59
C CYS A 306 4.24 -6.99 -5.96
N THR A 307 3.78 -6.04 -6.77
CA THR A 307 2.95 -4.90 -6.33
C THR A 307 1.53 -5.08 -6.85
N ALA A 308 0.55 -5.06 -5.94
CA ALA A 308 -0.86 -5.05 -6.29
C ALA A 308 -1.31 -3.62 -6.56
N ILE A 309 -1.93 -3.40 -7.71
CA ILE A 309 -2.40 -2.10 -8.20
C ILE A 309 -3.90 -2.20 -8.40
N LEU A 310 -4.65 -1.25 -7.86
CA LEU A 310 -6.08 -1.11 -8.14
C LEU A 310 -6.25 -0.46 -9.53
N LYS A 311 -7.05 -1.06 -10.42
CA LYS A 311 -7.21 -0.59 -11.80
C LYS A 311 -8.14 0.61 -11.94
N GLU A 312 -9.20 0.64 -11.15
CA GLU A 312 -10.26 1.66 -11.20
C GLU A 312 -9.77 3.11 -11.34
N PRO A 313 -8.84 3.62 -10.50
CA PRO A 313 -8.43 5.02 -10.57
C PRO A 313 -7.67 5.36 -11.87
N PHE A 314 -7.15 4.37 -12.59
CA PHE A 314 -6.40 4.57 -13.83
C PHE A 314 -7.22 4.32 -15.10
N CYS A 315 -8.34 3.60 -14.98
CA CYS A 315 -9.22 3.26 -16.09
C CYS A 315 -10.45 4.19 -16.16
N ASP A 316 -10.99 4.58 -15.01
CA ASP A 316 -12.17 5.43 -14.90
C ASP A 316 -11.86 6.65 -14.04
N LYS A 317 -11.54 7.76 -14.70
CA LYS A 317 -11.12 9.02 -14.07
C LYS A 317 -12.18 9.62 -13.13
N TYR A 318 -13.44 9.23 -13.28
CA TYR A 318 -14.56 9.77 -12.50
C TYR A 318 -14.97 8.84 -11.36
N ALA A 319 -14.44 7.62 -11.31
CA ALA A 319 -14.81 6.63 -10.30
C ALA A 319 -14.09 6.86 -8.97
N ILE A 320 -12.80 7.17 -8.99
CA ILE A 320 -12.02 7.42 -7.78
C ILE A 320 -11.30 8.75 -7.93
N GLU A 321 -11.53 9.64 -6.97
CA GLU A 321 -10.84 10.92 -6.89
C GLU A 321 -9.35 10.70 -6.64
N GLU A 322 -8.52 11.45 -7.36
CA GLU A 322 -7.09 11.41 -7.17
C GLU A 322 -6.72 11.93 -5.77
N HIS A 323 -5.94 11.15 -5.02
CA HIS A 323 -5.49 11.55 -3.69
C HIS A 323 -4.74 12.90 -3.74
N PRO A 324 -5.02 13.90 -2.89
CA PRO A 324 -4.38 15.23 -2.94
C PRO A 324 -2.83 15.20 -2.95
N LEU A 325 -2.23 14.36 -2.11
CA LEU A 325 -0.78 14.11 -2.06
C LEU A 325 -0.16 13.50 -3.33
N ALA A 326 -0.96 13.03 -4.29
CA ALA A 326 -0.50 12.64 -5.63
C ALA A 326 0.40 13.71 -6.26
N ARG A 327 -0.12 14.95 -6.23
CA ARG A 327 0.48 16.22 -6.66
C ARG A 327 1.95 16.30 -6.27
N VAL A 328 2.12 16.15 -4.96
CA VAL A 328 3.37 16.31 -4.23
C VAL A 328 4.33 15.15 -4.53
N ARG A 329 3.82 13.91 -4.61
CA ARG A 329 4.64 12.73 -4.92
C ARG A 329 5.28 12.84 -6.31
N GLU A 330 4.57 13.38 -7.29
CA GLU A 330 5.14 13.64 -8.62
C GLU A 330 6.29 14.65 -8.58
N LYS A 331 6.15 15.73 -7.79
CA LYS A 331 7.22 16.71 -7.60
C LYS A 331 8.47 16.06 -6.98
N TYR A 332 8.30 15.22 -5.96
CA TYR A 332 9.41 14.46 -5.39
C TYR A 332 10.05 13.48 -6.38
N ILE A 333 9.28 12.87 -7.28
CA ILE A 333 9.83 12.00 -8.33
C ILE A 333 10.65 12.78 -9.34
N LYS A 334 10.21 13.99 -9.72
CA LYS A 334 11.00 14.89 -10.57
C LYS A 334 12.33 15.23 -9.90
N LEU A 335 12.29 15.53 -8.61
CA LEU A 335 13.47 15.85 -7.81
C LEU A 335 14.41 14.63 -7.71
N LEU A 336 13.88 13.43 -7.54
CA LEU A 336 14.65 12.16 -7.61
C LEU A 336 15.34 11.97 -8.96
N LYS A 337 14.67 12.30 -10.08
CA LYS A 337 15.27 12.22 -11.42
C LYS A 337 16.39 13.23 -11.60
N GLN A 338 16.22 14.46 -11.11
CA GLN A 338 17.27 15.49 -11.15
C GLN A 338 18.54 15.03 -10.43
N SER A 339 18.44 14.35 -9.29
CA SER A 339 19.60 13.76 -8.61
C SER A 339 20.43 12.86 -9.52
N LYS A 340 19.78 12.02 -10.34
CA LYS A 340 20.46 11.13 -11.29
C LYS A 340 21.16 11.91 -12.39
N VAL A 341 20.55 12.98 -12.87
CA VAL A 341 21.14 13.88 -13.88
C VAL A 341 22.36 14.62 -13.32
N ILE A 342 22.27 15.15 -12.10
CA ILE A 342 23.38 15.84 -11.41
C ILE A 342 24.57 14.88 -11.27
N LEU A 343 24.34 13.65 -10.80
CA LEU A 343 25.41 12.66 -10.65
C LEU A 343 26.01 12.23 -11.98
N LYS A 344 25.20 12.07 -13.04
CA LYS A 344 25.71 11.77 -14.39
C LYS A 344 26.60 12.91 -14.90
N THR A 345 26.17 14.15 -14.71
CA THR A 345 26.94 15.35 -15.12
C THR A 345 28.26 15.46 -14.36
N ARG A 346 28.25 15.21 -13.05
CA ARG A 346 29.49 15.18 -12.23
C ARG A 346 30.47 14.11 -12.71
N ARG A 347 29.99 12.92 -13.09
CA ARG A 347 30.85 11.84 -13.63
C ARG A 347 31.50 12.24 -14.95
N LEU A 348 30.74 12.84 -15.86
CA LEU A 348 31.25 13.31 -17.15
C LEU A 348 32.29 14.42 -16.97
N LYS A 349 32.05 15.38 -16.06
CA LYS A 349 33.01 16.43 -15.75
C LYS A 349 34.32 15.87 -15.17
N ASN A 350 34.23 14.92 -14.25
CA ASN A 350 35.43 14.31 -13.67
C ASN A 350 36.23 13.52 -14.73
N GLN A 351 35.57 12.92 -15.73
CA GLN A 351 36.25 12.25 -16.85
C GLN A 351 36.92 13.24 -17.82
N SER A 352 36.34 14.42 -18.05
CA SER A 352 36.99 15.47 -18.86
C SER A 352 38.17 16.12 -18.14
N ASP A 353 38.12 16.23 -16.81
CA ASP A 353 39.23 16.76 -16.00
C ASP A 353 40.40 15.75 -15.93
N ASP A 354 40.13 14.43 -15.95
CA ASP A 354 41.16 13.38 -16.04
C ASP A 354 41.81 13.27 -17.44
N GLN A 355 41.08 13.60 -18.52
CA GLN A 355 41.65 13.65 -19.88
C GLN A 355 42.63 14.83 -20.08
N GLY A 356 42.64 15.82 -19.19
CA GLY A 356 43.69 16.85 -19.14
C GLY A 356 45.01 16.35 -18.58
N ASN A 357 45.07 15.12 -18.05
CA ASN A 357 46.25 14.58 -17.38
C ASN A 357 46.34 13.06 -17.51
N LEU A 358 46.47 12.54 -18.74
CA LEU A 358 47.23 11.32 -19.09
C LEU A 358 47.04 11.05 -20.59
N GLY A 359 48.16 10.95 -21.31
CA GLY A 359 48.17 10.50 -22.69
C GLY A 359 47.67 9.06 -22.83
N LYS A 360 47.07 8.80 -24.00
CA LYS A 360 46.95 7.52 -24.72
C LYS A 360 46.89 6.25 -23.85
N ASP A 361 45.72 5.62 -23.81
CA ASP A 361 45.49 4.39 -24.58
C ASP A 361 44.01 3.96 -24.52
N LEU A 362 43.55 3.49 -25.68
CA LEU A 362 42.28 2.81 -25.95
C LEU A 362 42.28 1.46 -25.17
N ASP A 363 41.18 0.96 -24.61
CA ASP A 363 40.10 0.31 -25.36
C ASP A 363 38.77 0.31 -24.57
N CYS A 364 37.68 0.57 -25.29
CA CYS A 364 36.31 0.41 -24.83
C CYS A 364 35.84 -1.02 -25.12
N GLU A 365 35.45 -1.76 -24.08
CA GLU A 365 34.53 -2.89 -24.23
C GLU A 365 33.19 -2.55 -23.54
N ASP A 366 32.19 -2.34 -24.40
CA ASP A 366 30.77 -2.18 -24.07
C ASP A 366 30.15 -3.52 -23.66
N GLU A 367 29.56 -3.60 -22.47
CA GLU A 367 28.63 -4.66 -22.07
C GLU A 367 27.33 -4.04 -21.55
N GLU A 368 26.48 -3.60 -22.48
CA GLU A 368 25.06 -3.34 -22.23
C GLU A 368 24.21 -4.04 -23.31
N ARG A 369 23.91 -5.33 -23.10
CA ARG A 369 22.82 -5.98 -23.87
C ARG A 369 22.18 -7.16 -23.16
N ARG A 370 21.29 -6.91 -22.19
CA ARG A 370 20.21 -7.85 -21.84
C ARG A 370 18.93 -7.11 -21.44
N GLU A 371 18.07 -6.88 -22.42
CA GLU A 371 16.60 -6.99 -22.31
C GLU A 371 15.96 -6.72 -23.67
N ARG A 372 16.08 -7.68 -24.60
CA ARG A 372 15.18 -7.82 -25.74
C ARG A 372 15.34 -9.20 -26.37
N ALA A 373 14.69 -10.19 -25.78
CA ALA A 373 14.24 -11.42 -26.44
C ALA A 373 13.47 -12.25 -25.40
N ASP A 374 12.17 -11.98 -25.26
CA ASP A 374 11.22 -13.08 -25.16
C ASP A 374 9.82 -12.59 -25.57
N SER A 375 9.63 -12.48 -26.88
CA SER A 375 8.33 -12.36 -27.52
C SER A 375 8.41 -13.05 -28.89
N SER A 376 8.72 -14.34 -28.87
CA SER A 376 8.47 -15.26 -29.99
C SER A 376 8.86 -16.67 -29.58
N VAL A 377 7.93 -17.44 -28.98
CA VAL A 377 7.39 -18.72 -29.49
C VAL A 377 6.04 -18.94 -28.82
#